data_AF-A9D8X7-F1
#
_entry.id   AF-A9D8X7-F1
#
_cell.length_a   1.000
_cell.length_b   1.000
_cell.length_c   1.000
_cell.angle_alpha   90.00
_cell.angle_beta   90.00
_cell.angle_gamma   90.00
#
_symmetry.space_group_name_H-M   'P 1'
#
loop_
_entity.id
_entity.type
_entity.pdbx_description
1 polymer ?
#
loop_
_entity_poly.entity_id
_entity_poly.type
_entity_poly.pdbx_seq_one_letter_code
_entity_poly.pdbx_strand_id
1 'polypeptide(L)' 'MAPTAIRAIKRDDPDGDFLRDVDLSCLKTLFLAGERCDPDTLLWAEARLKKPVIDHWW' A
#
# COMPACT_ATOMS: atom_id res chain seq x y z
N MET A 1 6.66 -5.20 2.43
CA MET A 1 5.95 -4.83 3.67
C MET A 1 4.90 -5.90 3.96
N ALA A 2 4.62 -6.22 5.22
CA ALA A 2 3.52 -7.14 5.52
C ALA A 2 2.16 -6.46 5.21
N PRO A 3 1.18 -7.16 4.61
CA PRO A 3 -0.15 -6.62 4.32
C PRO A 3 -0.84 -6.00 5.54
N THR A 4 -0.60 -6.55 6.74
CA THR A 4 -1.19 -6.09 7.99
C THR A 4 -0.83 -4.64 8.33
N ALA A 5 0.39 -4.19 8.00
CA ALA A 5 0.77 -2.79 8.21
C ALA A 5 -0.01 -1.84 7.27
N ILE A 6 -0.20 -2.23 6.01
CA ILE A 6 -0.98 -1.43 5.05
C ILE A 6 -2.45 -1.36 5.46
N ARG A 7 -3.02 -2.45 5.98
CA ARG A 7 -4.40 -2.44 6.49
C ARG A 7 -4.58 -1.45 7.65
N ALA A 8 -3.60 -1.39 8.57
CA ALA A 8 -3.64 -0.43 9.66
C ALA A 8 -3.60 1.02 9.14
N ILE A 9 -2.71 1.30 8.19
CA ILE A 9 -2.63 2.62 7.53
C ILE A 9 -3.94 2.97 6.84
N LYS A 10 -4.53 2.05 6.06
CA LYS A 10 -5.81 2.27 5.39
C LYS A 10 -6.95 2.56 6.37
N ARG A 11 -6.97 1.90 7.53
CA ARG A 11 -8.00 2.11 8.55
C ARG A 11 -7.88 3.49 9.20
N ASP A 12 -6.65 3.89 9.50
CA ASP A 12 -6.38 5.11 10.27
C ASP A 12 -6.31 6.36 9.35
N ASP A 13 -5.95 6.18 8.08
CA ASP A 13 -5.93 7.20 7.02
C ASP A 13 -6.51 6.64 5.70
N PRO A 14 -7.85 6.47 5.62
CA PRO A 14 -8.49 5.91 4.43
C PRO A 14 -8.36 6.80 3.19
N ASP A 15 -8.14 8.10 3.40
CA ASP A 15 -7.99 9.10 2.34
C ASP A 15 -6.53 9.33 1.88
N GLY A 16 -5.57 8.75 2.59
CA GLY A 16 -4.15 8.92 2.26
C GLY A 16 -3.70 10.37 2.43
N ASP A 17 -4.28 11.10 3.36
CA ASP A 17 -3.97 12.51 3.61
C ASP A 17 -2.50 12.68 4.05
N PHE A 18 -1.92 11.69 4.71
CA PHE A 18 -0.50 11.68 5.07
C PHE A 18 0.44 11.58 3.86
N LEU A 19 -0.06 11.19 2.68
CA LEU A 19 0.75 11.10 1.46
C LEU A 19 0.82 12.42 0.69
N ARG A 20 -0.02 13.42 1.01
CA ARG A 20 -0.12 14.67 0.22
C ARG A 20 1.20 15.45 0.16
N ASP A 21 1.95 15.47 1.25
CA ASP A 21 3.19 16.25 1.39
C ASP A 21 4.46 15.37 1.36
N VAL A 22 4.35 14.12 0.93
CA VAL A 22 5.47 13.17 0.87
C VAL A 22 5.92 12.97 -0.58
N ASP A 23 7.19 13.26 -0.87
CA ASP A 23 7.76 12.94 -2.17
C ASP A 23 7.99 11.43 -2.33
N LEU A 24 7.20 10.82 -3.21
CA LEU A 24 7.28 9.40 -3.57
C LEU A 24 8.02 9.17 -4.91
N SER A 25 8.74 10.17 -5.43
CA SER A 25 9.47 10.07 -6.70
C SER A 25 10.45 8.89 -6.73
N CYS A 26 11.12 8.62 -5.62
CA CYS A 26 12.04 7.50 -5.44
C CYS A 26 11.35 6.14 -5.29
N LEU A 27 10.08 6.10 -4.91
CA LEU A 27 9.32 4.86 -4.78
C LEU A 27 8.86 4.38 -6.16
N LYS A 28 9.33 3.20 -6.57
CA LYS A 28 8.97 2.59 -7.85
C LYS A 28 7.85 1.56 -7.73
N THR A 29 7.95 0.69 -6.73
CA THR A 29 7.03 -0.45 -6.54
C THR A 29 6.94 -0.79 -5.06
N LEU A 30 5.73 -1.08 -4.58
CA LEU A 30 5.50 -1.62 -3.24
C LEU A 30 5.31 -3.13 -3.34
N PHE A 31 6.11 -3.90 -2.61
CA PHE A 31 5.95 -5.36 -2.52
C PHE A 31 5.29 -5.73 -1.19
N LEU A 32 4.21 -6.50 -1.25
CA LEU A 32 3.54 -7.10 -0.11
C LEU A 32 3.91 -8.58 -0.03
N ALA A 33 4.25 -9.06 1.16
CA ALA A 33 4.69 -10.44 1.36
C ALA A 33 4.46 -10.90 2.79
N GLY A 34 4.44 -12.21 3.00
CA GLY A 34 4.40 -12.87 4.32
C GLY A 34 3.01 -13.30 4.79
N GLU A 35 1.95 -12.64 4.32
CA GLU A 35 0.56 -13.03 4.58
C GLU A 35 -0.27 -12.77 3.33
N ARG A 36 -1.47 -13.37 3.25
CA ARG A 36 -2.41 -13.08 2.15
C ARG A 36 -2.85 -11.62 2.23
N CYS A 37 -2.60 -10.87 1.16
CA CYS A 37 -3.19 -9.54 0.98
C CYS A 37 -4.62 -9.68 0.45
N ASP A 38 -5.55 -8.92 1.03
CA ASP A 38 -6.88 -8.80 0.47
C ASP A 38 -6.87 -7.83 -0.73
N PRO A 39 -7.63 -8.11 -1.82
CA PRO A 39 -7.60 -7.30 -3.03
C PRO A 39 -7.96 -5.82 -2.81
N ASP A 40 -8.82 -5.54 -1.82
CA ASP A 40 -9.25 -4.19 -1.48
C ASP A 40 -8.12 -3.33 -0.87
N THR A 41 -7.26 -3.94 -0.05
CA THR A 41 -6.04 -3.28 0.46
C THR A 41 -5.03 -3.04 -0.66
N LEU A 42 -4.86 -3.99 -1.57
CA LEU A 42 -3.95 -3.86 -2.69
C LEU A 42 -4.37 -2.73 -3.64
N LEU A 43 -5.64 -2.72 -4.06
CA LEU A 43 -6.20 -1.69 -4.93
C LEU A 43 -6.17 -0.31 -4.29
N TRP A 44 -6.45 -0.22 -2.98
CA TRP A 44 -6.36 1.03 -2.25
C TRP A 44 -4.92 1.57 -2.24
N ALA A 45 -3.94 0.72 -1.94
CA ALA A 45 -2.53 1.13 -1.90
C ALA A 45 -2.03 1.58 -3.28
N GLU A 46 -2.42 0.87 -4.34
CA GLU A 46 -2.08 1.24 -5.73
C GLU A 46 -2.71 2.58 -6.12
N ALA A 47 -3.98 2.80 -5.78
CA ALA A 47 -4.68 4.05 -6.05
C ALA A 47 -4.07 5.25 -5.31
N ARG A 48 -3.70 5.08 -4.04
CA ARG A 48 -3.14 6.16 -3.20
C ARG A 48 -1.69 6.46 -3.56
N LEU A 49 -0.86 5.44 -3.77
CA LEU A 49 0.56 5.61 -4.10
C LEU A 49 0.79 5.98 -5.57
N LYS A 50 -0.15 5.64 -6.46
CA LYS A 50 0.00 5.75 -7.92
C LYS A 50 1.27 5.04 -8.43
N LYS A 51 1.60 3.92 -7.78
CA LYS A 51 2.74 3.04 -8.10
C LYS A 51 2.25 1.59 -8.11
N PRO A 52 2.87 0.70 -8.90
CA PRO A 52 2.57 -0.72 -8.84
C PRO A 52 2.69 -1.29 -7.43
N VAL A 53 1.69 -2.05 -7.00
CA VAL A 53 1.69 -2.81 -5.75
C VAL A 53 1.62 -4.29 -6.09
N ILE A 54 2.63 -5.06 -5.68
CA ILE A 54 2.77 -6.47 -6.02
C ILE A 54 2.59 -7.30 -4.75
N ASP A 55 1.55 -8.14 -4.72
CA ASP A 55 1.41 -9.18 -3.70
C ASP A 55 2.26 -10.39 -4.10
N HIS A 56 3.33 -10.62 -3.35
CA HIS A 56 4.21 -11.76 -3.49
C HIS A 56 4.01 -12.69 -2.29
N TRP A 57 2.89 -13.41 -2.34
CA TRP A 57 2.64 -14.56 -1.49
C TRP A 57 2.99 -15.84 -2.27
N TRP A 58 3.71 -16.75 -1.62
CA TRP A 58 3.91 -18.13 -2.05
C TRP A 58 2.93 -19.01 -1.28
#